data_AF-A0A495IVF3-F1
#
_entry.id   AF-A0A495IVF3-F1
#
_cell.length_a   1.000
_cell.length_b   1.000
_cell.length_c   1.000
_cell.angle_alpha   90.00
_cell.angle_beta   90.00
_cell.angle_gamma   90.00
#
_symmetry.space_group_name_H-M   'P 1'
#
loop_
_entity.id
_entity.type
_entity.pdbx_description
1 polymer ?
#
loop_
_entity_poly.entity_id
_entity_poly.type
_entity_poly.pdbx_seq_one_letter_code
_entity_poly.pdbx_strand_id
1 'polypeptide(L)'
;MTSTTSAYAPAVIPDELARTFTGILWAAANIAATRPEVVDAITEAVREIGGVNYDQQLTVESVCVKAAARRDPCALNPMLPGRRWASWAPGLTERERWDCLAEIADRWSDPSDRDTGLRPGRWDEPTTS
;
A
#
# COMPACT_ATOMS: atom_id res chain seq x y z
N MET A 1 6.76 22.06 -22.02
CA MET A 1 6.91 20.91 -21.12
C MET A 1 5.68 20.91 -20.22
N THR A 2 4.67 20.11 -20.54
CA THR A 2 3.49 19.94 -19.71
C THR A 2 3.86 18.98 -18.58
N SER A 3 3.97 19.49 -17.36
CA SER A 3 4.11 18.66 -16.16
C SER A 3 2.76 18.01 -15.88
N THR A 4 2.62 16.76 -16.28
CA THR A 4 1.46 15.94 -15.97
C THR A 4 1.52 15.55 -14.48
N THR A 5 0.94 16.35 -13.61
CA THR A 5 0.75 15.95 -12.20
C THR A 5 -0.44 15.00 -12.14
N SER A 6 -0.18 13.68 -12.15
CA SER A 6 -1.21 12.71 -11.74
C SER A 6 -1.57 13.03 -10.28
N ALA A 7 -2.81 13.46 -10.05
CA ALA A 7 -3.28 13.80 -8.71
C ALA A 7 -3.67 12.51 -7.99
N TYR A 8 -2.96 12.20 -6.91
CA TYR A 8 -3.36 11.12 -6.02
C TYR A 8 -4.51 11.58 -5.12
N ALA A 9 -5.59 10.80 -5.08
CA ALA A 9 -6.68 10.93 -4.11
C ALA A 9 -6.52 9.85 -3.02
N PRO A 10 -6.21 10.23 -1.77
CA PRO A 10 -6.03 9.28 -0.67
C PRO A 10 -7.29 8.48 -0.35
N ALA A 11 -7.09 7.25 0.12
CA ALA A 11 -8.13 6.42 0.70
C ALA A 11 -8.66 7.05 1.99
N VAL A 12 -9.98 6.97 2.20
CA VAL A 12 -10.63 7.28 3.48
C VAL A 12 -10.91 5.97 4.20
N ILE A 13 -10.35 5.81 5.39
CA ILE A 13 -10.38 4.56 6.16
C ILE A 13 -11.12 4.85 7.47
N PRO A 14 -12.33 4.29 7.68
CA PRO A 14 -13.04 4.37 8.95
C PRO A 14 -12.25 3.74 10.11
N ASP A 15 -12.43 4.27 11.31
CA ASP A 15 -11.73 3.80 12.52
C ASP A 15 -12.01 2.31 12.80
N GLU A 16 -13.23 1.87 12.51
CA GLU A 16 -13.68 0.48 12.65
C GLU A 16 -12.89 -0.48 11.75
N LEU A 17 -12.41 0.03 10.61
CA LEU A 17 -11.63 -0.75 9.64
C LEU A 17 -10.13 -0.57 9.80
N ALA A 18 -9.66 0.43 10.55
CA ALA A 18 -8.24 0.79 10.63
C ALA A 18 -7.33 -0.40 11.00
N ARG A 19 -7.78 -1.28 11.91
CA ARG A 19 -7.01 -2.46 12.36
C ARG A 19 -7.29 -3.75 11.59
N THR A 20 -8.12 -3.68 10.55
CA THR A 20 -8.33 -4.79 9.62
C THR A 20 -7.18 -4.84 8.62
N PHE A 21 -7.06 -5.95 7.88
CA PHE A 21 -6.05 -6.01 6.84
C PHE A 21 -6.26 -4.98 5.73
N THR A 22 -7.52 -4.77 5.33
CA THR A 22 -7.93 -3.74 4.35
C THR A 22 -7.51 -2.35 4.81
N GLY A 23 -7.78 -2.00 6.08
CA GLY A 23 -7.39 -0.72 6.65
C GLY A 23 -5.89 -0.51 6.69
N ILE A 24 -5.13 -1.51 7.14
CA ILE A 24 -3.66 -1.47 7.17
C ILE A 24 -3.09 -1.25 5.76
N LEU A 25 -3.62 -1.97 4.76
CA LEU A 25 -3.14 -1.88 3.38
C LEU A 25 -3.49 -0.55 2.72
N TRP A 26 -4.70 -0.03 2.92
CA TRP A 26 -5.06 1.30 2.41
C TRP A 26 -4.27 2.40 3.09
N ALA A 27 -3.99 2.27 4.39
CA ALA A 27 -3.12 3.20 5.09
C ALA A 27 -1.71 3.15 4.49
N ALA A 28 -1.12 1.96 4.34
CA ALA A 28 0.19 1.80 3.71
C ALA A 28 0.21 2.36 2.27
N ALA A 29 -0.86 2.16 1.49
CA ALA A 29 -0.97 2.73 0.14
C ALA A 29 -0.98 4.27 0.18
N ASN A 30 -1.75 4.88 1.10
CA ASN A 30 -1.72 6.34 1.30
C ASN A 30 -0.30 6.82 1.62
N ILE A 31 0.43 6.12 2.47
CA ILE A 31 1.81 6.47 2.85
C ILE A 31 2.74 6.38 1.64
N ALA A 32 2.68 5.27 0.90
CA ALA A 32 3.54 5.07 -0.27
C ALA A 32 3.36 6.17 -1.33
N ALA A 33 2.14 6.70 -1.50
CA ALA A 33 1.82 7.75 -2.47
C ALA A 33 2.04 9.18 -1.96
N THR A 34 1.93 9.44 -0.66
CA THR A 34 2.03 10.81 -0.11
C THR A 34 3.37 11.10 0.56
N ARG A 35 4.09 10.05 0.95
CA ARG A 35 5.38 10.08 1.65
C ARG A 35 6.36 9.10 1.00
N PRO A 36 6.77 9.34 -0.25
CA PRO A 36 7.59 8.40 -1.02
C PRO A 36 8.97 8.13 -0.38
N GLU A 37 9.43 8.99 0.53
CA GLU A 37 10.62 8.82 1.36
C GLU A 37 10.50 7.69 2.40
N VAL A 38 9.28 7.28 2.76
CA VAL A 38 9.02 6.15 3.64
C VAL A 38 9.21 4.86 2.86
N VAL A 39 10.32 4.15 3.13
CA VAL A 39 10.64 2.89 2.45
C VAL A 39 9.67 1.77 2.82
N ASP A 40 9.36 1.63 4.10
CA ASP A 40 8.49 0.56 4.61
C ASP A 40 7.13 1.12 5.05
N ALA A 41 6.29 1.40 4.05
CA ALA A 41 4.95 1.96 4.26
C ALA A 41 4.03 1.04 5.09
N ILE A 42 4.25 -0.28 5.08
CA ILE A 42 3.47 -1.23 5.88
C ILE A 42 3.84 -1.08 7.36
N THR A 43 5.13 -1.08 7.68
CA THR A 43 5.60 -0.86 9.06
C THR A 43 5.16 0.52 9.57
N GLU A 44 5.24 1.55 8.74
CA GLU A 44 4.81 2.90 9.11
C GLU A 44 3.29 2.97 9.37
N ALA A 45 2.46 2.37 8.52
CA ALA A 45 1.02 2.31 8.72
C ALA A 45 0.66 1.59 10.03
N VAL A 46 1.28 0.45 10.30
CA VAL A 46 1.10 -0.31 11.55
C VAL A 46 1.45 0.54 12.77
N ARG A 47 2.54 1.32 12.69
CA ARG A 47 2.96 2.24 13.75
C ARG A 47 1.93 3.34 14.01
N GLU A 48 1.40 3.94 12.95
CA GLU A 48 0.42 5.04 13.06
C GLU A 48 -0.95 4.58 13.54
N ILE A 49 -1.42 3.42 13.08
CA ILE A 49 -2.71 2.84 13.51
C ILE A 49 -2.65 2.41 14.98
N GLY A 50 -1.55 1.78 15.39
CA GLY A 50 -1.37 1.24 16.73
C GLY A 50 -2.32 0.07 17.07
N GLY A 51 -1.90 -0.79 18.00
CA GLY A 51 -2.71 -1.95 18.43
C GLY A 51 -2.91 -3.03 17.36
N VAL A 52 -2.16 -2.97 16.26
CA VAL A 52 -2.05 -4.06 15.28
C VAL A 52 -1.05 -5.09 15.80
N ASN A 53 -1.39 -6.38 15.75
CA ASN A 53 -0.50 -7.42 16.23
C ASN A 53 0.55 -7.82 15.17
N TYR A 54 1.63 -8.45 15.63
CA TYR A 54 2.76 -8.82 14.78
C TYR A 54 2.37 -9.81 13.65
N ASP A 55 1.48 -10.75 13.94
CA ASP A 55 1.04 -11.75 12.95
C ASP A 55 0.22 -11.11 11.82
N GLN A 56 -0.57 -10.08 12.14
CA GLN A 56 -1.31 -9.31 11.14
C GLN A 56 -0.35 -8.58 10.20
N GLN A 57 0.67 -7.92 10.75
CA GLN A 57 1.71 -7.26 9.94
C GLN A 57 2.43 -8.27 9.03
N LEU A 58 2.85 -9.42 9.56
CA LEU A 58 3.52 -10.45 8.76
C LEU A 58 2.62 -11.00 7.63
N THR A 59 1.33 -11.13 7.89
CA THR A 59 0.35 -11.59 6.88
C THR A 59 0.25 -10.57 5.74
N VAL A 60 0.12 -9.29 6.07
CA VAL A 60 0.10 -8.17 5.11
C VAL A 60 1.41 -8.11 4.31
N GLU A 61 2.57 -8.16 4.97
CA GLU A 61 3.87 -8.17 4.30
C GLU A 61 3.98 -9.34 3.31
N SER A 62 3.61 -10.56 3.74
CA SER A 62 3.73 -11.79 2.93
C SER A 62 2.95 -11.72 1.62
N VAL A 63 1.76 -11.10 1.62
CA VAL A 63 0.98 -10.95 0.38
C VAL A 63 1.50 -9.83 -0.51
N CYS A 64 1.98 -8.72 0.08
CA CYS A 64 2.55 -7.62 -0.68
C CYS A 64 3.89 -7.99 -1.32
N VAL A 65 4.77 -8.73 -0.64
CA VAL A 65 6.03 -9.21 -1.27
C VAL A 65 5.75 -10.19 -2.41
N LYS A 66 4.69 -11.00 -2.33
CA LYS A 66 4.26 -11.86 -3.45
C LYS A 66 3.70 -11.04 -4.61
N ALA A 67 3.01 -9.93 -4.35
CA ALA A 67 2.55 -9.01 -5.38
C ALA A 67 3.76 -8.33 -6.06
N ALA A 68 4.70 -7.81 -5.29
CA ALA A 68 5.95 -7.23 -5.79
C ALA A 68 6.74 -8.23 -6.64
N ALA A 69 6.97 -9.44 -6.14
CA ALA A 69 7.71 -10.48 -6.85
C ALA A 69 7.07 -10.89 -8.19
N ARG A 70 5.73 -10.85 -8.28
CA ARG A 70 5.03 -11.12 -9.55
C ARG A 70 5.15 -9.97 -10.53
N ARG A 71 5.21 -8.73 -10.04
CA ARG A 71 5.29 -7.52 -10.84
C ARG A 71 6.71 -7.29 -11.37
N ASP A 72 7.70 -7.33 -10.48
CA ASP A 72 9.11 -7.24 -10.82
C ASP A 72 9.95 -8.13 -9.88
N PRO A 73 10.38 -9.32 -10.35
CA PRO A 73 11.28 -10.20 -9.59
C PRO A 73 12.65 -9.57 -9.28
N CYS A 74 13.11 -8.59 -10.08
CA CYS A 74 14.41 -7.95 -9.92
C CYS A 74 14.39 -6.79 -8.91
N ALA A 75 13.21 -6.37 -8.43
CA ALA A 75 13.08 -5.33 -7.43
C ALA A 75 13.60 -5.74 -6.04
N LEU A 76 13.80 -7.04 -5.79
CA LEU A 76 14.35 -7.54 -4.53
C LEU A 76 15.79 -7.06 -4.34
N ASN A 77 16.05 -6.36 -3.24
CA ASN A 77 17.39 -6.18 -2.73
C ASN A 77 17.89 -7.50 -2.10
N PRO A 78 18.90 -8.18 -2.69
CA PRO A 78 19.35 -9.47 -2.20
C PRO A 78 20.10 -9.40 -0.85
N MET A 79 20.44 -8.19 -0.37
CA MET A 79 21.12 -7.98 0.91
C MET A 79 20.17 -7.85 2.09
N LEU A 80 18.86 -7.83 1.85
CA LEU A 80 17.84 -7.73 2.88
C LEU A 80 16.94 -8.98 2.91
N PRO A 81 16.29 -9.29 4.04
CA PRO A 81 15.41 -10.47 4.12
C PRO A 81 14.23 -10.34 3.14
N GLY A 82 14.20 -11.15 2.07
CA GLY A 82 13.20 -11.05 1.00
C GLY A 82 11.73 -11.28 1.41
N ARG A 83 11.46 -11.67 2.66
CA ARG A 83 10.10 -11.73 3.22
C ARG A 83 9.57 -10.38 3.70
N ARG A 84 10.41 -9.34 3.76
CA ARG A 84 10.06 -8.01 4.28
C ARG A 84 9.75 -7.08 3.12
N TRP A 85 8.70 -6.28 3.25
CA TRP A 85 8.33 -5.28 2.25
C TRP A 85 9.47 -4.28 1.97
N ALA A 86 10.19 -3.86 3.02
CA ALA A 86 11.36 -2.98 2.91
C ALA A 86 12.47 -3.52 1.98
N SER A 87 12.54 -4.83 1.73
CA SER A 87 13.52 -5.44 0.83
C SER A 87 13.14 -5.30 -0.64
N TRP A 88 11.87 -5.03 -0.95
CA TRP A 88 11.33 -4.91 -2.31
C TRP A 88 11.03 -3.47 -2.68
N ALA A 89 10.46 -2.69 -1.75
CA ALA A 89 9.97 -1.34 -2.01
C ALA A 89 10.99 -0.41 -2.70
N PRO A 90 12.29 -0.40 -2.35
CA PRO A 90 13.28 0.45 -3.03
C PRO A 90 13.51 0.12 -4.51
N GLY A 91 13.25 -1.12 -4.93
CA GLY A 91 13.39 -1.55 -6.33
C GLY A 91 12.17 -1.24 -7.18
N LEU A 92 11.07 -0.77 -6.57
CA LEU A 92 9.82 -0.44 -7.24
C LEU A 92 9.68 1.08 -7.39
N THR A 93 9.06 1.53 -8.48
CA THR A 93 8.62 2.92 -8.61
C THR A 93 7.56 3.27 -7.56
N GLU A 94 7.34 4.55 -7.31
CA GLU A 94 6.25 5.02 -6.44
C GLU A 94 4.89 4.45 -6.83
N ARG A 95 4.60 4.44 -8.13
CA ARG A 95 3.34 3.90 -8.64
C ARG A 95 3.23 2.40 -8.39
N GLU A 96 4.29 1.64 -8.65
CA GLU A 96 4.27 0.18 -8.43
C GLU A 96 4.16 -0.19 -6.95
N ARG A 97 4.81 0.57 -6.06
CA ARG A 97 4.64 0.44 -4.60
C ARG A 97 3.17 0.60 -4.24
N TRP A 98 2.53 1.67 -4.73
CA TRP A 98 1.12 1.92 -4.49
C TRP A 98 0.23 0.82 -5.06
N ASP A 99 0.43 0.43 -6.33
CA ASP A 99 -0.40 -0.59 -6.99
C ASP A 99 -0.31 -1.94 -6.26
N CYS A 100 0.86 -2.31 -5.73
CA CYS A 100 1.04 -3.55 -4.95
C CYS A 100 0.21 -3.54 -3.66
N LEU A 101 0.11 -2.40 -2.99
CA LEU A 101 -0.61 -2.24 -1.73
C LEU A 101 -2.12 -2.14 -2.00
N ALA A 102 -2.52 -1.29 -2.94
CA ALA A 102 -3.91 -1.05 -3.31
C ALA A 102 -4.60 -2.30 -3.89
N GLU A 103 -3.92 -3.07 -4.76
CA GLU A 103 -4.48 -4.31 -5.33
C GLU A 103 -4.83 -5.33 -4.24
N ILE A 104 -3.97 -5.48 -3.23
CA ILE A 104 -4.23 -6.40 -2.12
C ILE A 104 -5.30 -5.81 -1.20
N ALA A 105 -5.29 -4.50 -0.96
CA ALA A 105 -6.32 -3.82 -0.17
C ALA A 105 -7.71 -4.07 -0.77
N ASP A 106 -7.87 -3.87 -2.08
CA ASP A 106 -9.11 -4.12 -2.80
C ASP A 106 -9.51 -5.60 -2.76
N ARG A 107 -8.55 -6.53 -2.90
CA ARG A 107 -8.84 -7.97 -2.84
C ARG A 107 -9.36 -8.42 -1.48
N TRP A 108 -8.90 -7.78 -0.41
CA TRP A 108 -9.29 -8.11 0.96
C TRP A 108 -10.46 -7.27 1.48
N SER A 109 -10.84 -6.22 0.75
CA SER A 109 -12.03 -5.44 1.04
C SER A 109 -13.28 -6.30 0.83
N ASP A 110 -14.20 -6.27 1.78
CA ASP A 110 -15.55 -6.76 1.56
C ASP A 110 -16.39 -5.64 0.92
N PRO A 111 -17.35 -5.94 0.02
CA PRO A 111 -18.23 -4.91 -0.52
C PRO A 111 -18.92 -4.05 0.55
N SER A 112 -19.25 -4.62 1.72
CA SER A 112 -19.87 -3.92 2.86
C SER A 112 -18.93 -2.97 3.61
N ASP A 113 -17.62 -3.03 3.38
CA ASP A 113 -16.68 -2.05 3.94
C ASP A 113 -17.00 -0.64 3.44
N ARG A 114 -17.54 -0.52 2.21
CA ARG A 114 -18.00 0.76 1.65
C ARG A 114 -19.22 1.31 2.38
N ASP A 115 -20.10 0.43 2.86
CA ASP A 115 -21.25 0.82 3.68
C ASP A 115 -20.81 1.35 5.05
N THR A 116 -19.65 0.89 5.53
CA THR A 116 -18.97 1.40 6.74
C THR A 116 -18.21 2.72 6.48
N GLY A 117 -18.16 3.17 5.23
CA GLY A 117 -17.54 4.43 4.84
C GLY A 117 -16.13 4.32 4.26
N LEU A 118 -15.63 3.10 3.99
CA LEU A 118 -14.37 2.92 3.27
C LEU A 118 -14.47 3.53 1.86
N ARG A 119 -13.52 4.41 1.53
CA ARG A 119 -13.35 4.93 0.18
C ARG A 119 -11.94 4.58 -0.29
N PRO A 120 -11.78 3.66 -1.26
CA PRO A 120 -10.49 3.33 -1.86
C PRO A 120 -9.74 4.57 -2.36
N GLY A 121 -8.43 4.56 -2.18
CA GLY A 121 -7.55 5.56 -2.78
C GLY A 121 -7.44 5.32 -4.28
N ARG A 122 -7.13 6.36 -5.05
CA ARG A 122 -6.92 6.24 -6.50
C ARG A 122 -5.92 7.27 -6.98
N TRP A 123 -5.20 6.91 -8.03
CA TRP A 123 -4.48 7.86 -8.84
C TRP A 123 -5.37 8.30 -9.99
N ASP A 124 -5.60 9.59 -10.14
CA ASP A 124 -6.29 10.09 -11.32
C ASP A 124 -5.37 9.90 -12.54
N GLU A 125 -5.92 9.32 -13.61
CA GLU A 125 -5.18 9.20 -14.85
C GLU A 125 -4.81 10.60 -15.36
N PRO A 126 -3.61 10.76 -15.94
CA PRO A 126 -3.29 11.92 -16.76
C PRO A 126 -4.46 12.30 -17.66
N THR A 127 -5.13 13.41 -17.38
CA THR A 127 -6.10 13.93 -18.33
C THR A 127 -5.29 14.51 -19.49
N THR A 128 -5.13 13.74 -20.55
CA THR A 128 -4.51 14.22 -21.79
C THR A 128 -5.44 15.29 -22.38
N SER A 129 -5.09 16.56 -22.19
CA SER A 129 -5.72 17.70 -22.89
C SER A 129 -4.87 18.13 -24.07
#